data_AF-A0A060C0Y5-F1
#
_entry.id   AF-A0A060C0Y5-F1
#
_cell.length_a   1.000
_cell.length_b   1.000
_cell.length_c   1.000
_cell.angle_alpha   90.00
_cell.angle_beta   90.00
_cell.angle_gamma   90.00
#
_symmetry.space_group_name_H-M   'P 1'
#
loop_
_entity.id
_entity.type
_entity.pdbx_description
1 polymer ?
#
loop_
_entity_poly.entity_id
_entity_poly.type
_entity_poly.pdbx_seq_one_letter_code
_entity_poly.pdbx_strand_id
1 'polypeptide(L)'
;MLVQRVSGQKLADFLAERLFSPLGIKRCGGKKMPGHSIGGFGLHLSTRDLARFGQCLLDGGKWQDKEVIPAAWVAAATQTQMQTRPFYPFTATEDRNGYGYQFWMCAKGGFR
;
A
#
# COMPACT_ATOMS: atom_id res chain seq x y z
N MET A 1 -17.59 -2.14 -2.28
CA MET A 1 -16.25 -1.64 -1.87
C MET A 1 -16.32 -0.13 -1.63
N LEU A 2 -15.74 0.40 -0.54
CA LEU A 2 -15.91 1.80 -0.10
C LEU A 2 -15.43 2.82 -1.17
N VAL A 3 -14.22 2.66 -1.70
CA VAL A 3 -13.67 3.60 -2.70
C VAL A 3 -14.58 3.69 -3.93
N GLN A 4 -15.10 2.57 -4.45
CA GLN A 4 -16.00 2.61 -5.61
C GLN A 4 -17.32 3.33 -5.31
N ARG A 5 -17.87 3.15 -4.10
CA ARG A 5 -19.11 3.82 -3.69
C ARG A 5 -18.94 5.33 -3.54
N VAL A 6 -17.81 5.75 -2.96
CA VAL A 6 -17.53 7.18 -2.68
C VAL A 6 -17.02 7.91 -3.92
N SER A 7 -16.17 7.27 -4.73
CA SER A 7 -15.60 7.89 -5.94
C SER A 7 -16.47 7.77 -7.19
N GLY A 8 -17.42 6.82 -7.21
CA GLY A 8 -18.15 6.46 -8.42
C GLY A 8 -17.31 5.74 -9.49
N GLN A 9 -16.01 5.52 -9.24
CA GLN A 9 -15.09 4.87 -10.18
C GLN A 9 -14.89 3.39 -9.85
N LYS A 10 -14.49 2.58 -10.84
CA LYS A 10 -13.95 1.25 -10.56
C LYS A 10 -12.62 1.40 -9.83
N LEU A 11 -12.29 0.47 -8.93
CA LEU A 11 -11.04 0.54 -8.17
C LEU A 11 -9.80 0.65 -9.08
N ALA A 12 -9.80 -0.11 -10.18
CA ALA A 12 -8.69 -0.12 -11.11
C ALA A 12 -8.46 1.26 -11.76
N ASP A 13 -9.54 1.94 -12.15
CA ASP A 13 -9.47 3.27 -12.78
C ASP A 13 -9.01 4.31 -11.75
N PHE A 14 -9.55 4.24 -10.53
CA PHE A 14 -9.15 5.11 -9.42
C PHE A 14 -7.65 4.99 -9.09
N LEU A 15 -7.13 3.76 -9.01
CA LEU A 15 -5.70 3.51 -8.77
C LEU A 15 -4.84 3.89 -9.98
N ALA A 16 -5.32 3.67 -11.19
CA ALA A 16 -4.61 4.04 -12.41
C ALA A 16 -4.36 5.55 -12.47
N GLU A 17 -5.36 6.36 -12.15
CA GLU A 17 -5.28 7.83 -12.15
C GLU A 17 -4.43 8.35 -10.99
N ARG A 18 -4.68 7.87 -9.77
CA ARG A 18 -4.15 8.50 -8.55
C ARG A 18 -2.83 7.94 -8.04
N LEU A 19 -2.48 6.71 -8.41
CA LEU A 19 -1.28 6.04 -7.91
C LEU A 19 -0.37 5.58 -9.05
N PHE A 20 -0.88 4.81 -9.99
CA PHE A 20 -0.04 4.18 -11.01
C PHE A 20 0.49 5.17 -12.05
N SER A 21 -0.35 6.07 -12.57
CA SER A 21 0.10 7.07 -13.55
C SER A 21 1.14 8.04 -12.97
N PRO A 22 0.95 8.61 -11.76
CA PRO A 22 1.97 9.45 -11.13
C PRO A 22 3.31 8.75 -10.90
N LEU A 23 3.28 7.44 -10.59
CA LEU A 23 4.49 6.63 -10.42
C LEU A 23 5.06 6.09 -11.74
N GLY A 24 4.42 6.35 -12.89
CA GLY A 24 4.85 5.82 -14.18
C GLY A 24 4.70 4.30 -14.33
N ILE A 25 3.77 3.70 -13.58
CA ILE A 25 3.44 2.27 -13.62
C ILE A 25 2.43 2.04 -14.75
N LYS A 26 2.89 1.44 -15.85
CA LYS A 26 2.10 1.30 -17.09
C LYS A 26 1.38 -0.05 -17.23
N ARG A 27 1.87 -1.09 -16.55
CA ARG A 27 1.33 -2.46 -16.64
C ARG A 27 0.99 -2.97 -15.26
N CYS A 28 -0.20 -2.66 -14.79
CA CYS A 28 -0.80 -3.34 -13.64
C CYS A 28 -1.71 -4.46 -14.14
N GLY A 29 -1.32 -5.71 -13.87
CA GLY A 29 -2.19 -6.87 -14.07
C GLY A 29 -2.97 -7.15 -12.79
N GLY A 30 -4.12 -7.80 -12.90
CA GLY A 30 -4.77 -8.36 -11.71
C GLY A 30 -5.99 -9.21 -12.00
N LYS A 31 -6.30 -10.13 -11.08
CA LYS A 31 -7.46 -11.01 -11.22
C LYS A 31 -8.73 -10.15 -11.12
N LYS A 32 -9.44 -10.02 -12.24
CA LYS A 32 -10.76 -9.37 -12.28
C LYS A 32 -11.80 -10.41 -11.86
N MET A 33 -12.58 -10.12 -10.83
CA MET A 33 -13.80 -10.89 -10.56
C MET A 33 -15.00 -10.19 -11.18
N PRO A 34 -16.02 -10.93 -11.65
CA PRO A 34 -17.28 -10.32 -12.09
C PRO A 34 -17.88 -9.46 -10.96
N GLY A 35 -18.19 -8.20 -11.26
CA GLY A 35 -18.90 -7.29 -10.37
C GLY A 35 -18.05 -6.51 -9.35
N HIS A 36 -16.83 -6.94 -9.01
CA HIS A 36 -15.98 -6.23 -8.04
C HIS A 36 -14.47 -6.40 -8.30
N SER A 37 -13.70 -5.33 -8.12
CA SER A 37 -12.24 -5.43 -8.01
C SER A 37 -11.83 -6.00 -6.65
N ILE A 38 -10.85 -6.92 -6.65
CA ILE A 38 -10.21 -7.43 -5.44
C ILE A 38 -9.26 -6.35 -4.90
N GLY A 39 -9.49 -5.88 -3.68
CA GLY A 39 -8.68 -4.83 -3.06
C GLY A 39 -7.54 -5.32 -2.16
N GLY A 40 -7.59 -6.56 -1.68
CA GLY A 40 -6.64 -7.10 -0.70
C GLY A 40 -5.57 -8.05 -1.26
N PHE A 41 -5.68 -8.46 -2.52
CA PHE A 41 -4.72 -9.36 -3.18
C PHE A 41 -4.89 -9.32 -4.71
N GLY A 42 -3.96 -9.94 -5.44
CA GLY A 42 -4.09 -10.18 -6.88
C GLY A 42 -3.65 -9.03 -7.77
N LEU A 43 -2.94 -8.03 -7.22
CA LEU A 43 -2.22 -7.03 -8.00
C LEU A 43 -0.89 -7.61 -8.49
N HIS A 44 -0.60 -7.48 -9.79
CA HIS A 44 0.65 -7.87 -10.41
C HIS A 44 1.38 -6.64 -10.94
N LEU A 45 2.60 -6.43 -10.46
CA LEU A 45 3.51 -5.36 -10.86
C LEU A 45 4.87 -5.96 -11.23
N SER A 46 5.63 -5.25 -12.08
CA SER A 46 7.06 -5.55 -12.23
C SER A 46 7.79 -5.21 -10.92
N THR A 47 8.94 -5.85 -10.67
CA THR A 47 9.79 -5.51 -9.51
C THR A 47 10.20 -4.05 -9.51
N ARG A 48 10.45 -3.48 -10.70
CA ARG A 48 10.75 -2.06 -10.88
C ARG A 48 9.57 -1.16 -10.49
N ASP A 49 8.35 -1.52 -10.87
CA ASP A 49 7.16 -0.76 -10.51
C ASP A 49 6.85 -0.83 -9.02
N LEU A 50 7.06 -1.99 -8.40
CA LEU A 50 6.97 -2.13 -6.95
C LEU A 50 8.03 -1.28 -6.24
N ALA A 51 9.26 -1.24 -6.74
CA ALA A 51 10.33 -0.42 -6.17
C ALA A 51 10.02 1.09 -6.24
N ARG A 52 9.33 1.56 -7.29
CA ARG A 52 8.86 2.96 -7.37
C ARG A 52 7.86 3.28 -6.27
N PHE A 53 6.92 2.36 -6.01
CA PHE A 53 5.98 2.52 -4.90
C PHE A 53 6.69 2.52 -3.54
N GLY A 54 7.63 1.59 -3.33
CA GLY A 54 8.46 1.55 -2.11
C GLY A 54 9.27 2.83 -1.91
N GLN A 55 9.92 3.33 -2.95
CA GLN A 55 10.66 4.60 -2.90
C GLN A 55 9.73 5.78 -2.61
N CYS A 56 8.54 5.81 -3.23
CA CYS A 56 7.53 6.82 -2.93
C CYS A 56 7.14 6.84 -1.44
N LEU A 57 7.04 5.68 -0.79
CA LEU A 57 6.76 5.59 0.64
C LEU A 57 7.96 6.08 1.49
N LEU A 58 9.19 5.71 1.12
CA LEU A 58 10.41 6.18 1.79
C LEU A 58 10.58 7.71 1.69
N ASP A 59 10.16 8.30 0.57
CA ASP A 59 10.17 9.74 0.33
C ASP A 59 8.93 10.45 0.90
N GLY A 60 8.24 9.83 1.87
CA GLY A 60 7.11 10.43 2.58
C GLY A 60 5.88 10.67 1.68
N GLY A 61 5.68 9.83 0.68
CA GLY A 61 4.58 9.92 -0.28
C GLY A 61 4.88 10.75 -1.53
N LYS A 62 6.12 11.22 -1.69
CA LYS A 62 6.56 11.97 -2.88
C LYS A 62 7.20 11.06 -3.93
N TRP A 63 7.02 11.42 -5.19
CA TRP A 63 7.72 10.83 -6.31
C TRP A 63 8.10 11.94 -7.29
N GLN A 64 9.40 12.11 -7.56
CA GLN A 64 9.92 13.17 -8.46
C GLN A 64 9.33 14.55 -8.11
N ASP A 65 9.45 14.95 -6.85
CA ASP A 65 8.93 16.22 -6.27
C ASP A 65 7.41 16.40 -6.26
N LYS A 66 6.64 15.44 -6.78
CA LYS A 66 5.18 15.45 -6.72
C LYS A 66 4.68 14.65 -5.53
N GLU A 67 3.78 15.23 -4.74
CA GLU A 67 3.02 14.47 -3.73
C GLU A 67 2.04 13.52 -4.45
N VAL A 68 2.25 12.21 -4.27
CA VAL A 68 1.36 11.16 -4.79
C VAL A 68 0.48 10.63 -3.67
N ILE A 69 1.03 10.51 -2.47
CA ILE A 69 0.34 10.08 -1.26
C ILE A 69 0.55 11.18 -0.20
N PRO A 70 -0.50 11.62 0.52
CA PRO A 70 -0.33 12.63 1.55
C PRO A 70 0.70 12.20 2.60
N ALA A 71 1.69 13.04 2.89
CA ALA A 71 2.77 12.70 3.83
C ALA A 71 2.24 12.33 5.22
N ALA A 72 1.20 13.04 5.69
CA ALA A 72 0.53 12.73 6.94
C ALA A 72 -0.11 11.33 6.96
N TRP A 73 -0.64 10.88 5.81
CA TRP A 73 -1.19 9.53 5.70
C TRP A 73 -0.08 8.49 5.73
N VAL A 74 1.05 8.72 5.03
CA VAL A 74 2.20 7.80 5.08
C VAL A 74 2.69 7.65 6.52
N ALA A 75 2.90 8.76 7.22
CA ALA A 75 3.33 8.74 8.62
C ALA A 75 2.37 7.97 9.53
N ALA A 76 1.05 8.13 9.36
CA ALA A 76 0.06 7.40 10.14
C ALA A 76 -0.01 5.91 9.76
N ALA A 77 0.08 5.59 8.46
CA ALA A 77 0.01 4.24 7.93
C ALA A 77 1.20 3.39 8.37
N THR A 78 2.38 3.99 8.48
CA THR A 78 3.64 3.33 8.86
C THR A 78 3.94 3.46 10.36
N GLN A 79 2.90 3.62 11.19
CA GLN A 79 2.98 3.60 12.64
C GLN A 79 2.11 2.48 13.20
N THR A 80 2.45 1.98 14.39
CA THR A 80 1.67 0.97 15.08
C THR A 80 0.28 1.51 15.46
N GLN A 81 -0.74 1.05 14.77
CA GLN A 81 -2.16 1.28 15.11
C GLN A 81 -2.74 0.11 15.93
N MET A 82 -2.15 -1.08 15.81
CA MET A 82 -2.57 -2.30 16.51
C MET A 82 -1.36 -3.12 16.97
N GLN A 83 -1.39 -3.61 18.20
CA GLN A 83 -0.37 -4.53 18.71
C GLN A 83 -0.63 -5.96 18.19
N THR A 84 0.42 -6.59 17.68
CA THR A 84 0.37 -7.96 17.15
C THR A 84 1.15 -8.96 18.01
N ARG A 85 2.01 -8.47 18.91
CA ARG A 85 2.88 -9.26 19.79
C ARG A 85 2.22 -10.44 20.50
N PRO A 86 0.97 -10.35 21.03
CA PRO A 86 0.31 -11.46 21.71
C PRO A 86 -0.12 -12.60 20.77
N PHE A 87 -0.28 -12.32 19.48
CA PHE A 87 -0.87 -13.25 18.50
C PHE A 87 0.19 -14.06 17.73
N TYR A 88 1.47 -13.68 17.83
CA TYR A 88 2.56 -14.28 17.07
C TYR A 88 3.62 -14.89 18.01
N PRO A 89 4.19 -16.07 17.65
CA PRO A 89 5.18 -16.76 18.48
C PRO A 89 6.44 -15.92 18.62
N PHE A 90 7.21 -16.11 19.70
CA PHE A 90 8.36 -15.25 19.99
C PHE A 90 9.41 -15.21 18.86
N THR A 91 9.47 -16.27 18.06
CA THR A 91 10.32 -16.43 16.88
C THR A 91 9.89 -15.58 15.67
N ALA A 92 8.64 -15.13 15.61
CA ALA A 92 8.13 -14.26 14.54
C ALA A 92 8.48 -12.79 14.82
N THR A 93 9.78 -12.47 14.76
CA THR A 93 10.31 -11.16 15.20
C THR A 93 9.72 -9.99 14.43
N GLU A 94 9.40 -10.18 13.14
CA GLU A 94 8.83 -9.13 12.29
C GLU A 94 7.33 -8.91 12.56
N ASP A 95 6.53 -9.98 12.56
CA ASP A 95 5.07 -9.89 12.67
C ASP A 95 4.61 -9.37 14.03
N ARG A 96 5.49 -9.35 15.05
CA ARG A 96 5.18 -8.90 16.41
C ARG A 96 5.31 -7.40 16.64
N ASN A 97 5.84 -6.64 15.69
CA ASN A 97 6.15 -5.22 15.92
C ASN A 97 4.94 -4.29 15.73
N GLY A 98 3.77 -4.84 15.40
CA GLY A 98 2.53 -4.10 15.22
C GLY A 98 2.09 -4.02 13.77
N TYR A 99 0.92 -3.42 13.57
CA TYR A 99 0.28 -3.23 12.28
C TYR A 99 -0.30 -1.82 12.19
N GLY A 100 -0.16 -1.18 11.04
CA GLY A 100 -0.70 0.15 10.73
C GLY A 100 -1.24 0.17 9.31
N TYR A 101 -2.34 0.88 9.01
CA TYR A 101 -3.07 0.90 7.73
C TYR A 101 -2.57 0.02 6.56
N GLN A 102 -2.68 -1.31 6.68
CA GLN A 102 -2.26 -2.31 5.68
C GLN A 102 -0.76 -2.64 5.57
N PHE A 103 0.05 -2.17 6.51
CA PHE A 103 1.48 -2.42 6.66
C PHE A 103 1.79 -3.16 7.97
N TRP A 104 2.66 -4.15 7.88
CA TRP A 104 3.32 -4.77 9.03
C TRP A 104 4.52 -3.93 9.44
N MET A 105 4.61 -3.62 10.73
CA MET A 105 5.82 -2.99 11.26
C MET A 105 6.93 -4.04 11.33
N CYS A 106 8.15 -3.63 11.03
CA CYS A 106 9.33 -4.47 11.04
C CYS A 106 10.27 -4.10 12.19
N ALA A 107 11.24 -4.95 12.46
CA ALA A 107 12.32 -4.62 13.36
C ALA A 107 13.08 -3.38 12.86
N LYS A 108 13.70 -2.64 13.78
CA LYS A 108 14.54 -1.47 13.48
C LYS A 108 13.81 -0.35 12.71
N GLY A 109 12.50 -0.23 12.88
CA GLY A 109 11.69 0.86 12.31
C GLY A 109 11.31 0.70 10.84
N GLY A 110 11.51 -0.48 10.24
CA GLY A 110 11.00 -0.77 8.89
C GLY A 110 9.49 -1.04 8.87
N PHE A 111 8.93 -1.16 7.67
CA PHE A 111 7.56 -1.60 7.44
C PHE A 111 7.44 -2.31 6.08
N ARG A 112 6.39 -3.13 5.88
CA ARG A 112 6.11 -3.83 4.61
C ARG A 112 4.62 -4.07 4.38
#